data_AF-A0A0K9FGB8-F1
#
_entry.id   AF-A0A0K9FGB8-F1
#
_cell.length_a   1.000
_cell.length_b   1.000
_cell.length_c   1.000
_cell.angle_alpha   90.00
_cell.angle_beta   90.00
_cell.angle_gamma   90.00
#
_symmetry.space_group_name_H-M   'P 1'
#
loop_
_entity.id
_entity.type
_entity.pdbx_description
1 polymer ?
#
loop_
_entity_poly.entity_id
_entity_poly.type
_entity_poly.pdbx_seq_one_letter_code
_entity_poly.pdbx_strand_id
1 'polypeptide(L)' 'MPALDIMWVSFYCIGFLIISVGLIYLARNKVSNGFLRTIVNLIAYILFGLGTFLMVLIVATWPA' A
#
# COMPACT_ATOMS: atom_id res chain seq x y z
N MET A 1 -19.49 6.53 9.76
CA MET A 1 -18.85 5.22 10.07
C MET A 1 -18.43 5.25 11.54
N PRO A 2 -18.67 4.21 12.35
CA PRO A 2 -18.23 4.21 13.74
C PRO A 2 -16.70 4.31 13.83
N ALA A 3 -16.19 5.01 14.85
CA ALA A 3 -14.75 5.28 15.01
C ALA A 3 -13.88 4.02 15.01
N LEU A 4 -14.44 2.90 15.46
CA LEU A 4 -13.78 1.59 15.45
C LEU A 4 -13.46 1.12 14.02
N ASP A 5 -14.38 1.24 13.06
CA ASP A 5 -14.17 0.79 11.68
C ASP A 5 -13.08 1.61 10.99
N ILE A 6 -13.06 2.92 11.23
CA ILE A 6 -12.07 3.85 10.67
C ILE A 6 -10.65 3.51 11.16
N MET A 7 -10.54 3.10 12.42
CA MET A 7 -9.30 2.60 12.99
C MET A 7 -8.82 1.34 12.26
N TRP A 8 -9.69 0.34 12.10
CA TRP A 8 -9.37 -0.89 11.36
C TRP A 8 -8.93 -0.61 9.93
N VAL A 9 -9.60 0.30 9.22
CA VAL A 9 -9.20 0.67 7.86
C VAL A 9 -7.82 1.34 7.83
N SER A 10 -7.50 2.16 8.82
CA SER A 10 -6.17 2.76 8.97
C SER A 10 -5.08 1.71 9.20
N PHE A 11 -5.36 0.67 9.99
CA PHE A 11 -4.45 -0.47 10.17
C PHE A 11 -4.21 -1.25 8.87
N TYR A 12 -5.25 -1.49 8.08
CA TYR A 12 -5.10 -2.11 6.76
C TYR A 12 -4.23 -1.25 5.83
N CYS A 13 -4.43 0.08 5.82
CA CYS A 13 -3.62 1.00 5.00
C CYS A 13 -2.13 0.97 5.38
N ILE A 14 -1.83 0.99 6.68
CA ILE A 14 -0.45 0.90 7.19
C ILE A 14 0.18 -0.43 6.77
N GLY A 15 -0.56 -1.54 6.89
CA GLY A 15 -0.12 -2.86 6.45
C GLY A 15 0.21 -2.90 4.94
N PHE A 16 -0.67 -2.35 4.11
CA PHE A 16 -0.45 -2.26 2.66
C PHE A 16 0.79 -1.43 2.31
N LEU A 17 1.02 -0.32 3.00
CA LEU A 17 2.20 0.52 2.80
C LEU A 17 3.49 -0.17 3.22
N ILE A 18 3.49 -0.87 4.36
CA ILE A 18 4.66 -1.63 4.83
C ILE A 18 5.01 -2.75 3.83
N ILE A 19 4.01 -3.51 3.37
CA ILE A 19 4.21 -4.57 2.38
C ILE A 19 4.73 -3.98 1.06
N SER A 20 4.17 -2.85 0.63
CA SER A 20 4.63 -2.13 -0.57
C SER A 20 6.09 -1.73 -0.47
N VAL A 21 6.50 -1.08 0.63
CA VAL A 21 7.89 -0.64 0.83
C VAL A 21 8.83 -1.85 0.91
N GLY A 22 8.41 -2.93 1.56
CA GLY A 22 9.15 -4.20 1.59
C GLY A 22 9.37 -4.80 0.20
N LEU A 23 8.33 -4.82 -0.65
CA LEU A 23 8.41 -5.28 -2.04
C LEU A 23 9.35 -4.39 -2.89
N ILE A 24 9.27 -3.06 -2.74
CA ILE A 24 10.18 -2.12 -3.42
C ILE A 24 11.63 -2.37 -3.00
N TYR A 25 11.87 -2.59 -1.71
CA TYR A 25 13.19 -2.90 -1.19
C TYR A 25 13.73 -4.22 -1.74
N LEU A 26 12.89 -5.26 -1.78
CA LEU A 26 13.24 -6.56 -2.34
C LEU A 26 13.54 -6.47 -3.84
N ALA A 27 12.72 -5.75 -4.61
CA ALA A 27 12.92 -5.48 -6.03
C ALA A 27 14.24 -4.76 -6.30
N ARG A 28 14.64 -3.84 -5.43
CA ARG A 28 15.88 -3.07 -5.59
C ARG A 28 17.14 -3.84 -5.22
N ASN A 29 17.09 -4.66 -4.17
CA ASN A 29 18.31 -5.23 -3.59
C ASN A 29 18.59 -6.69 -3.96
N LYS A 30 17.54 -7.49 -4.25
CA LYS A 30 17.69 -8.92 -4.52
C LYS A 30 17.40 -9.35 -5.96
N VAL A 31 16.83 -8.47 -6.78
CA VAL A 31 16.40 -8.83 -8.13
C VAL A 31 17.38 -8.29 -9.17
N SER A 32 18.32 -9.15 -9.57
CA SER A 32 19.31 -8.87 -10.62
C SER A 32 18.68 -8.89 -12.03
N ASN A 33 17.63 -9.71 -12.24
CA ASN A 33 16.92 -9.79 -13.52
C ASN A 33 15.98 -8.60 -13.73
N GLY A 34 16.25 -7.79 -14.76
CA GLY A 34 15.45 -6.60 -15.09
C GLY A 34 13.96 -6.88 -15.28
N PHE A 35 13.58 -8.05 -15.84
CA PHE A 35 12.18 -8.43 -16.05
C PHE A 35 11.41 -8.69 -14.74
N LEU A 36 12.01 -9.49 -13.83
CA LEU A 36 11.43 -9.75 -12.50
C LEU A 36 11.34 -8.46 -11.68
N ARG A 37 12.31 -7.57 -11.83
CA ARG A 37 12.35 -6.29 -11.10
C ARG A 37 11.19 -5.39 -11.53
N THR A 38 10.87 -5.36 -12.81
CA THR A 38 9.70 -4.63 -13.33
C THR A 38 8.40 -5.19 -12.77
N ILE A 39 8.22 -6.51 -12.77
CA ILE A 39 6.98 -7.14 -12.24
C ILE A 39 6.81 -6.84 -10.74
N VAL A 40 7.88 -7.01 -9.95
CA VAL A 40 7.80 -6.75 -8.50
C VAL A 40 7.56 -5.28 -8.22
N ASN A 41 8.19 -4.36 -8.97
CA ASN A 41 7.88 -2.93 -8.85
C ASN A 41 6.43 -2.63 -9.24
N LEU A 42 5.90 -3.25 -10.28
CA LEU A 42 4.53 -3.02 -10.75
C LEU A 42 3.52 -3.45 -9.68
N ILE A 43 3.72 -4.63 -9.07
CA ILE A 43 2.92 -5.09 -7.93
C ILE A 43 3.04 -4.15 -6.73
N ALA A 44 4.25 -3.69 -6.42
CA ALA A 44 4.46 -2.78 -5.31
C ALA A 44 3.78 -1.43 -5.51
N TYR A 45 3.86 -0.86 -6.72
CA TYR A 45 3.18 0.39 -7.05
C TYR A 45 1.65 0.25 -7.03
N ILE A 46 1.10 -0.89 -7.45
CA ILE A 46 -0.34 -1.16 -7.31
C ILE A 46 -0.73 -1.17 -5.83
N LEU A 47 0.05 -1.85 -4.98
CA LEU A 47 -0.20 -1.91 -3.54
C LEU A 47 -0.10 -0.52 -2.87
N PHE A 48 0.90 0.26 -3.26
CA PHE A 48 1.06 1.64 -2.82
C PHE A 48 -0.12 2.51 -3.25
N GLY A 49 -0.55 2.38 -4.50
CA GLY A 49 -1.70 3.09 -5.06
C GLY A 49 -2.99 2.76 -4.32
N LEU A 50 -3.26 1.48 -4.07
CA LEU A 50 -4.42 1.02 -3.30
C LEU A 50 -4.39 1.56 -1.87
N GLY A 51 -3.26 1.45 -1.16
CA GLY A 51 -3.13 1.99 0.20
C GLY A 51 -3.35 3.50 0.26
N THR A 52 -2.82 4.24 -0.71
CA THR A 52 -3.00 5.70 -0.80
C THR A 52 -4.45 6.06 -1.12
N PHE A 53 -5.08 5.34 -2.06
CA PHE A 53 -6.48 5.56 -2.45
C PHE A 53 -7.46 5.28 -1.31
N LEU A 54 -7.27 4.18 -0.58
CA LEU A 54 -8.06 3.88 0.62
C LEU A 54 -7.93 4.98 1.67
N MET A 55 -6.71 5.49 1.90
CA MET A 55 -6.48 6.58 2.86
C MET A 55 -7.24 7.85 2.50
N VAL A 56 -7.24 8.23 1.21
CA VAL A 56 -7.99 9.40 0.71
C VAL A 56 -9.49 9.22 0.87
N LEU A 57 -10.02 8.02 0.58
CA LEU A 57 -11.44 7.72 0.78
C LEU A 57 -11.84 7.86 2.25
N ILE A 58 -11.06 7.30 3.17
CA ILE A 58 -11.33 7.40 4.62
C ILE A 58 -11.42 8.87 5.05
N VAL A 59 -10.43 9.69 4.68
CA VAL A 59 -10.39 11.11 5.02
C VAL A 59 -11.56 11.88 4.38
N ALA A 60 -11.94 11.55 3.15
CA ALA A 60 -13.08 12.19 2.49
C ALA A 60 -14.44 11.80 3.10
N THR A 61 -14.54 10.59 3.64
CA THR A 61 -15.78 10.05 4.24
C THR A 61 -15.97 10.40 5.72
N TRP A 62 -15.01 11.08 6.35
CA TRP A 62 -15.04 11.46 7.77
C TRP A 62 -14.79 12.98 7.92
N PRO A 63 -15.58 13.76 8.68
CA PRO A 63 -16.41 13.40 9.84
C PRO A 63 -17.93 13.53 9.55
N ALA A 64 -18.37 13.23 8.33
CA ALA A 64 -19.79 13.31 7.95
C ALA A 64 -20.66 12.29 8.70
#